data_AF-A0AAW2ZJ06-F1
#
_entry.id   AF-A0AAW2ZJ06-F1
#
_cell.length_a   1.000
_cell.length_b   1.000
_cell.length_c   1.000
_cell.angle_alpha   90.00
_cell.angle_beta   90.00
_cell.angle_gamma   90.00
#
_symmetry.space_group_name_H-M   'P 1'
#
loop_
_entity.id
_entity.type
_entity.pdbx_description
1 polymer ?
#
loop_
_entity_poly.entity_id
_entity_poly.type
_entity_poly.pdbx_seq_one_letter_code
_entity_poly.pdbx_strand_id
1 'polypeptide(L)'
;MTEQIKQEDDNSREPFYIYLQNSELNANLQKYISSFVQHIAGILEKDEPNVRRIISFLPERNGVLLFGFRLSTVKVVYKFLKKLDQEKHNINFEVNLVLVESHKMTSGFSF
;
A
#
# COMPACT_ATOMS: atom_id res chain seq x y z
N MET A 1 33.27 3.74 -4.89
CA MET A 1 32.60 3.57 -6.21
C MET A 1 31.31 2.75 -6.16
N THR A 2 30.92 2.18 -5.01
CA THR A 2 29.77 1.26 -4.91
C THR A 2 28.45 1.93 -4.52
N GLU A 3 28.47 3.20 -4.11
CA GLU A 3 27.27 3.91 -3.62
C GLU A 3 26.50 4.65 -4.73
N GLN A 4 27.19 5.15 -5.76
CA GLN A 4 26.54 5.90 -6.86
C GLN A 4 25.61 5.03 -7.73
N ILE A 5 25.92 3.75 -7.91
CA ILE A 5 25.13 2.83 -8.75
C ILE A 5 23.78 2.48 -8.10
N LYS A 6 23.64 2.58 -6.77
CA LYS A 6 22.37 2.26 -6.06
C LYS A 6 21.36 3.42 -6.08
N GLN A 7 21.80 4.67 -6.21
CA GLN A 7 20.92 5.83 -6.16
C GLN A 7 20.21 6.11 -7.49
N GLU A 8 20.87 5.86 -8.63
CA GLU A 8 20.26 6.08 -9.94
C GLU A 8 19.07 5.16 -10.20
N ASP A 9 19.14 3.91 -9.76
CA ASP A 9 18.10 2.90 -9.98
C ASP A 9 16.83 3.16 -9.15
N ASP A 10 16.95 3.81 -7.97
CA ASP A 10 15.81 4.08 -7.10
C ASP A 10 14.96 5.29 -7.54
N ASN A 11 15.59 6.21 -8.28
CA ASN A 11 14.91 7.37 -8.86
C ASN A 11 14.14 7.03 -10.15
N SER A 12 14.25 5.80 -10.66
CA SER A 12 13.38 5.33 -11.73
C SER A 12 11.93 5.30 -11.24
N ARG A 13 11.06 6.05 -11.93
CA ARG A 13 9.61 6.13 -11.68
C ARG A 13 8.79 5.65 -12.85
N GLU A 14 9.35 4.70 -13.59
CA GLU A 14 8.65 4.06 -14.69
C GLU A 14 7.34 3.43 -14.21
N PRO A 15 6.37 3.18 -15.11
CA PRO A 15 5.18 2.41 -14.76
C PRO A 15 5.56 0.98 -14.36
N PHE A 16 5.11 0.54 -13.19
CA PHE A 16 5.32 -0.83 -12.73
C PHE A 16 4.01 -1.61 -12.75
N TYR A 17 4.02 -2.78 -13.39
CA TYR A 17 2.90 -3.71 -13.41
C TYR A 17 3.14 -4.88 -12.46
N ILE A 18 2.18 -5.15 -11.58
CA ILE A 18 2.19 -6.29 -10.65
C ILE A 18 0.99 -7.18 -10.97
N TYR A 19 1.28 -8.41 -11.36
CA TYR A 19 0.27 -9.44 -11.65
C TYR A 19 0.01 -10.31 -10.41
N LEU A 20 -1.27 -10.61 -10.14
CA LEU A 20 -1.70 -11.57 -9.13
C LEU A 20 -2.00 -12.92 -9.81
N GLN A 21 -1.42 -14.01 -9.31
CA GLN A 21 -1.52 -15.34 -9.90
C GLN A 21 -2.67 -16.17 -9.31
N ASN A 22 -2.95 -16.03 -8.01
CA ASN A 22 -3.88 -16.91 -7.29
C ASN A 22 -5.09 -16.18 -6.68
N SER A 23 -5.00 -14.87 -6.47
CA SER A 23 -6.10 -14.04 -5.93
C SER A 23 -6.84 -13.32 -7.05
N GLU A 24 -8.18 -13.31 -7.00
CA GLU A 24 -9.01 -12.50 -7.91
C GLU A 24 -9.03 -11.02 -7.48
N LEU A 25 -8.69 -10.13 -8.40
CA LEU A 25 -8.68 -8.68 -8.19
C LEU A 25 -10.09 -8.07 -8.21
N ASN A 26 -10.92 -8.47 -7.25
CA ASN A 26 -12.25 -7.92 -7.03
C ASN A 26 -12.22 -6.53 -6.37
N ALA A 27 -13.36 -5.86 -6.30
CA ALA A 27 -13.47 -4.50 -5.76
C ALA A 27 -12.98 -4.36 -4.30
N ASN A 28 -13.12 -5.39 -3.47
CA ASN A 28 -12.66 -5.35 -2.08
C ASN A 28 -11.13 -5.42 -2.01
N LEU A 29 -10.53 -6.33 -2.77
CA LEU A 29 -9.08 -6.44 -2.85
C LEU A 29 -8.46 -5.16 -3.45
N GLN A 30 -9.07 -4.57 -4.47
CA GLN A 30 -8.62 -3.29 -5.03
C GLN A 30 -8.61 -2.15 -3.99
N LYS A 31 -9.68 -2.01 -3.20
CA LYS A 31 -9.74 -1.01 -2.11
C LYS A 31 -8.61 -1.22 -1.11
N TYR A 32 -8.40 -2.46 -0.68
CA TYR A 32 -7.36 -2.80 0.28
C TYR A 32 -5.95 -2.52 -0.27
N ILE A 33 -5.66 -2.95 -1.50
CA ILE A 33 -4.39 -2.66 -2.17
C ILE A 33 -4.18 -1.15 -2.28
N SER A 34 -5.21 -0.39 -2.69
CA SER A 34 -5.14 1.06 -2.81
C SER A 34 -4.74 1.73 -1.48
N SER A 35 -5.44 1.39 -0.39
CA SER A 35 -5.15 1.93 0.95
C SER A 35 -3.74 1.56 1.42
N PHE A 36 -3.31 0.31 1.21
CA PHE A 36 -1.97 -0.14 1.58
C PHE A 36 -0.88 0.62 0.81
N VAL A 37 -1.01 0.71 -0.52
CA VAL A 37 -0.02 1.40 -1.36
C VAL A 37 0.06 2.88 -1.00
N GLN A 38 -1.07 3.54 -0.77
CA GLN A 38 -1.10 4.94 -0.31
C GLN A 38 -0.41 5.11 1.05
N HIS A 39 -0.65 4.21 1.99
CA HIS A 39 -0.01 4.25 3.31
C HIS A 39 1.51 4.08 3.20
N ILE A 40 1.98 3.09 2.45
CA ILE A 40 3.42 2.84 2.25
C ILE A 40 4.08 4.03 1.55
N ALA A 41 3.47 4.59 0.51
CA ALA A 41 3.99 5.78 -0.16
C ALA A 41 4.05 7.00 0.78
N GLY A 42 3.04 7.18 1.64
CA GLY A 42 3.03 8.22 2.66
C GLY A 42 4.12 8.07 3.73
N ILE A 43 4.71 6.88 3.88
CA ILE A 43 5.85 6.64 4.77
C ILE A 43 7.18 6.82 4.04
N LEU A 44 7.32 6.21 2.86
CA LEU A 44 8.60 6.05 2.17
C LEU A 44 8.95 7.20 1.22
N GLU A 45 7.99 8.01 0.81
CA GLU A 45 8.21 9.10 -0.17
C GLU A 45 7.78 10.48 0.35
N LYS A 46 7.91 10.69 1.67
CA LYS A 46 7.56 11.96 2.35
C LYS A 46 8.33 13.16 1.82
N ASP A 47 9.53 12.93 1.29
CA ASP A 47 10.42 13.93 0.74
C ASP A 47 9.95 14.48 -0.63
N GLU A 48 8.93 13.85 -1.24
CA GLU A 48 8.45 14.21 -2.58
C GLU A 48 6.92 14.33 -2.66
N PRO A 49 6.33 15.35 -2.01
CA PRO A 49 4.88 15.54 -1.97
C PRO A 49 4.29 15.94 -3.33
N ASN A 50 5.09 16.54 -4.21
CA ASN A 50 4.62 17.09 -5.50
C ASN A 50 4.57 16.06 -6.63
N VAL A 51 5.04 14.84 -6.40
CA VAL A 51 5.03 13.80 -7.44
C VAL A 51 3.65 13.16 -7.52
N ARG A 52 3.06 13.22 -8.71
CA ARG A 52 1.76 12.59 -8.98
C ARG A 52 1.93 11.07 -9.00
N ARG A 53 1.28 10.41 -8.05
CA ARG A 53 1.23 8.95 -7.94
C ARG A 53 -0.14 8.43 -8.33
N ILE A 54 -0.17 7.39 -9.16
CA ILE A 54 -1.43 6.81 -9.66
C ILE A 54 -1.38 5.31 -9.46
N ILE A 55 -2.43 4.77 -8.86
CA ILE A 55 -2.70 3.34 -8.74
C ILE A 55 -3.84 3.05 -9.70
N SER A 56 -3.61 2.18 -10.69
CA SER A 56 -4.64 1.76 -11.64
C SER A 56 -4.80 0.25 -11.57
N PHE A 57 -6.05 -0.21 -11.56
CA PHE A 57 -6.39 -1.62 -11.51
C PHE A 57 -6.82 -2.08 -12.90
N LEU A 58 -6.34 -3.26 -13.31
CA LEU A 58 -6.70 -3.93 -14.56
C LEU A 58 -7.30 -5.30 -14.21
N PRO A 59 -8.59 -5.37 -13.82
CA PRO A 59 -9.23 -6.62 -13.39
C PRO A 59 -9.19 -7.71 -14.46
N GLU A 60 -9.36 -7.34 -15.73
CA GLU A 60 -9.29 -8.24 -16.88
C GLU A 60 -7.91 -8.88 -17.08
N ARG A 61 -6.88 -8.29 -16.49
CA ARG A 61 -5.50 -8.83 -16.45
C ARG A 61 -5.07 -9.22 -15.04
N ASN A 62 -5.98 -9.22 -14.07
CA ASN A 62 -5.72 -9.52 -12.67
C ASN A 62 -4.48 -8.80 -12.10
N GLY A 63 -4.31 -7.52 -12.43
CA GLY A 63 -3.07 -6.80 -12.10
C GLY A 63 -3.26 -5.34 -11.73
N VAL A 64 -2.19 -4.78 -11.16
CA VAL A 64 -2.12 -3.42 -10.64
C VAL A 64 -0.98 -2.69 -11.34
N LEU A 65 -1.27 -1.48 -11.83
CA LEU A 65 -0.28 -0.54 -12.38
C LEU A 65 0.01 0.56 -11.36
N LEU A 66 1.30 0.81 -11.14
CA LEU A 66 1.82 1.83 -10.23
C LEU A 66 2.64 2.84 -11.04
N PHE A 67 2.21 4.10 -11.05
CA PHE A 67 2.88 5.20 -11.74
C PHE A 67 3.44 6.21 -10.76
N GLY A 68 4.66 6.70 -11.00
CA GLY A 68 5.25 7.79 -10.23
C GLY A 68 5.82 7.38 -8.87
N PHE A 69 5.92 6.08 -8.60
CA PHE A 69 6.51 5.54 -7.36
C PHE A 69 8.00 5.25 -7.56
N ARG A 70 8.79 5.39 -6.50
CA ARG A 70 10.18 4.93 -6.48
C ARG A 70 10.24 3.41 -6.53
N LEU A 71 11.31 2.88 -7.12
CA LEU A 71 11.52 1.44 -7.22
C LEU A 71 11.54 0.75 -5.85
N SER A 72 12.11 1.38 -4.83
CA SER A 72 12.12 0.91 -3.43
C SER A 72 10.71 0.75 -2.86
N THR A 73 9.84 1.74 -3.04
CA THR A 73 8.43 1.68 -2.67
C THR A 73 7.73 0.52 -3.38
N VAL A 74 7.94 0.39 -4.69
CA VAL A 74 7.35 -0.69 -5.50
C VAL A 74 7.85 -2.06 -5.04
N LYS A 75 9.12 -2.21 -4.68
CA LYS A 75 9.67 -3.46 -4.12
C LYS A 75 8.98 -3.87 -2.83
N VAL A 76 8.62 -2.92 -1.96
CA VAL A 76 7.86 -3.19 -0.72
C VAL A 76 6.44 -3.62 -1.06
N VAL A 77 5.76 -2.90 -1.94
CA VAL A 77 4.40 -3.23 -2.40
C VAL A 77 4.37 -4.61 -3.05
N TYR A 78 5.30 -4.92 -3.95
CA TYR A 78 5.41 -6.21 -4.62
C TYR A 78 5.56 -7.36 -3.62
N LYS A 79 6.44 -7.23 -2.61
CA LYS A 79 6.61 -8.27 -1.58
C LYS A 79 5.32 -8.54 -0.81
N PHE A 80 4.61 -7.47 -0.48
CA PHE A 80 3.32 -7.58 0.20
C PHE A 80 2.28 -8.28 -0.67
N LEU A 81 2.08 -7.82 -1.90
CA LEU A 81 1.10 -8.40 -2.83
C LEU A 81 1.43 -9.85 -3.17
N LYS A 82 2.71 -10.18 -3.35
CA LYS A 82 3.16 -11.56 -3.56
C LYS A 82 2.80 -12.46 -2.38
N LYS A 83 3.00 -11.98 -1.15
CA LYS A 83 2.64 -12.75 0.05
C LYS A 83 1.12 -12.94 0.16
N LEU A 84 0.36 -11.88 -0.08
CA LEU A 84 -1.10 -11.92 -0.12
C LEU A 84 -1.61 -12.91 -1.18
N ASP A 85 -1.01 -12.90 -2.36
CA ASP A 85 -1.34 -13.77 -3.50
C ASP A 85 -0.93 -15.23 -3.26
N GLN A 86 0.16 -15.49 -2.55
CA GLN A 86 0.61 -16.87 -2.23
C GLN A 86 -0.28 -17.56 -1.21
N GLU A 87 -0.83 -16.83 -0.25
CA GLU A 87 -1.52 -17.44 0.89
C GLU A 87 -2.98 -17.84 0.59
N LYS A 88 -3.45 -17.71 -0.67
CA LYS A 88 -4.80 -18.09 -1.15
C LYS A 88 -5.89 -17.74 -0.13
N HIS A 89 -5.80 -16.53 0.42
CA HIS A 89 -6.74 -16.12 1.45
C HIS A 89 -8.10 -15.88 0.81
N ASN A 90 -9.12 -16.63 1.26
CA ASN A 90 -10.49 -16.13 1.31
C ASN A 90 -10.51 -14.93 2.29
N ILE A 91 -9.96 -13.77 1.90
CA ILE A 91 -9.95 -12.60 2.77
C ILE A 91 -11.37 -12.03 2.82
N ASN A 92 -12.19 -12.55 3.73
CA ASN A 92 -13.34 -11.84 4.25
C ASN A 92 -12.81 -10.77 5.22
N PHE A 93 -12.64 -9.55 4.72
CA PHE A 93 -12.34 -8.40 5.57
C PHE A 93 -13.61 -8.04 6.36
N GLU A 94 -13.73 -8.53 7.60
CA GLU A 94 -14.62 -7.92 8.59
C GLU A 94 -13.97 -6.66 9.14
N VAL A 95 -14.53 -5.50 8.82
CA VAL A 95 -14.13 -4.23 9.44
C VAL A 95 -14.84 -4.13 10.79
N ASN A 96 -14.19 -4.59 11.85
CA ASN A 96 -14.63 -4.35 13.22
C ASN A 96 -14.25 -2.92 13.64
N LEU A 97 -15.17 -1.96 13.44
CA LEU A 97 -15.05 -0.62 13.99
C LEU A 97 -15.33 -0.67 15.50
N VAL A 98 -14.28 -0.78 16.31
CA VAL A 98 -14.41 -0.63 17.76
C VAL A 98 -14.41 0.85 18.09
N LEU A 99 -15.57 1.35 18.52
CA LEU A 99 -15.72 2.68 19.08
C LEU A 99 -15.06 2.67 20.46
N VAL A 100 -13.87 3.27 20.58
CA VAL A 100 -13.20 3.41 21.87
C VAL A 100 -13.93 4.51 22.63
N GLU A 101 -14.84 4.12 23.53
CA GLU A 101 -15.40 5.06 24.50
C GLU A 101 -14.25 5.63 25.33
N SER A 102 -14.04 6.94 25.19
CA SER A 102 -13.16 7.70 26.07
C SER A 102 -13.60 7.45 27.51
N HIS A 103 -12.78 6.71 28.25
CA HIS A 103 -12.99 6.53 29.68
C HIS A 103 -13.07 7.91 30.31
N LYS A 104 -14.25 8.21 30.88
CA LYS A 104 -14.45 9.31 31.81
C LYS A 104 -13.33 9.22 32.85
N MET A 105 -12.42 10.19 32.85
CA MET A 105 -11.64 10.50 34.03
C MET A 105 -12.63 11.01 35.09
N THR A 106 -13.20 10.08 35.85
CA THR A 106 -13.73 10.40 37.18
C THR A 106 -12.55 10.40 38.14
N SER A 107 -11.98 11.57 38.37
CA SER A 107 -11.27 11.86 39.61
C SER A 107 -11.41 13.35 39.92
N GLY A 108 -11.95 13.63 41.10
CA GLY A 108 -12.55 14.91 41.47
C GLY A 108 -11.66 16.14 41.32
N PHE A 109 -12.29 17.23 40.89
CA PHE A 109 -12.05 18.54 41.45
C PHE A 109 -13.33 18.95 42.17
N SER A 110 -13.23 19.12 43.49
CA SER A 110 -14.29 19.59 44.37
C SER A 110 -14.00 21.03 44.80
N PHE A 111 -15.03 21.87 44.62
CA PHE A 111 -15.25 23.27 45.01
C PHE A 111 -14.49 24.36 44.26
#